data_AF-A0A261GVI3-F1
#
_entry.id   AF-A0A261GVI3-F1
#
_cell.length_a   1.000
_cell.length_b   1.000
_cell.length_c   1.000
_cell.angle_alpha   90.00
_cell.angle_beta   90.00
_cell.angle_gamma   90.00
#
_symmetry.space_group_name_H-M   'P 1'
#
loop_
_entity.id
_entity.type
_entity.pdbx_description
1 polymer ?
#
loop_
_entity_poly.entity_id
_entity_poly.type
_entity_poly.pdbx_seq_one_letter_code
_entity_poly.pdbx_strand_id
1 'polypeptide(L)'
;MDCLKKLINPTLYYSIYSYIPQSISEIRFESTISLSNLTDHWLNNTLSTLENNRELSFHSKVTSEDVTYHIPMIDLGGRSDEIKNLPVLGDLCEYWNINFSVYSSGRSYHCYGDRLISETDWVKFMGSLLLLNIPGKNKIIDNRWVGHRLIGGYSALRWSNNTNHYKKYPILLGKMSDLV
;
A
#
# COMPACT_ATOMS: atom_id res chain seq x y z
N MET A 1 7.85 1.11 10.70
CA MET A 1 8.59 0.05 9.97
C MET A 1 10.08 0.25 10.21
N ASP A 2 10.75 -0.72 10.83
CA ASP A 2 12.16 -0.55 11.23
C ASP A 2 13.15 -0.60 10.05
N CYS A 3 12.76 -1.17 8.90
CA CYS A 3 13.58 -1.16 7.70
C CYS A 3 13.89 0.26 7.19
N LEU A 4 12.96 1.21 7.36
CA LEU A 4 13.16 2.61 6.96
C LEU A 4 14.18 3.33 7.84
N LYS A 5 14.27 2.96 9.12
CA LYS A 5 15.22 3.59 10.08
C LYS A 5 16.68 3.24 9.79
N LYS A 6 16.94 2.23 8.96
CA LYS A 6 18.28 1.82 8.53
C LYS A 6 18.82 2.66 7.37
N LEU A 7 17.94 3.44 6.72
CA LEU A 7 18.30 4.31 5.61
C LEU A 7 18.87 5.65 6.11
N ILE A 8 19.69 6.29 5.29
CA ILE A 8 20.27 7.61 5.55
C ILE A 8 19.33 8.66 4.97
N ASN A 9 18.77 9.53 5.82
CA ASN A 9 17.84 10.60 5.43
C ASN A 9 16.74 10.17 4.43
N PRO A 10 15.98 9.10 4.72
CA PRO A 10 15.00 8.58 3.78
C PRO A 10 13.87 9.58 3.51
N THR A 11 13.50 9.67 2.24
CA THR A 11 12.39 10.47 1.73
C THR A 11 11.28 9.55 1.26
N LEU A 12 10.07 9.78 1.77
CA LEU A 12 8.85 9.06 1.44
C LEU A 12 8.03 9.87 0.44
N TYR A 13 7.31 9.17 -0.42
CA TYR A 13 6.40 9.76 -1.40
C TYR A 13 4.95 9.55 -0.97
N TYR A 14 4.13 10.57 -1.20
CA TYR A 14 2.70 10.51 -0.97
C TYR A 14 1.97 11.28 -2.06
N SER A 15 0.67 11.08 -2.15
CA SER A 15 -0.18 11.87 -3.05
C SER A 15 -1.53 12.19 -2.45
N ILE A 16 -2.04 13.35 -2.83
CA ILE A 16 -3.46 13.69 -2.71
C ILE A 16 -4.14 13.36 -4.03
N TYR A 17 -5.22 12.59 -4.02
CA TYR A 17 -5.84 12.08 -5.24
C TYR A 17 -7.37 12.10 -5.19
N SER A 18 -7.98 12.12 -6.38
CA SER A 18 -9.42 11.95 -6.56
C SER A 18 -9.71 10.58 -7.12
N TYR A 19 -10.58 9.81 -6.46
CA TYR A 19 -11.00 8.51 -6.96
C TYR A 19 -12.01 8.68 -8.09
N ILE A 20 -11.65 8.23 -9.29
CA ILE A 20 -12.54 8.16 -10.44
C ILE A 20 -12.79 6.67 -10.75
N PRO A 21 -13.99 6.13 -10.44
CA PRO A 21 -14.28 4.73 -10.66
C PRO A 21 -14.02 4.31 -12.12
N GLN A 22 -13.37 3.16 -12.31
CA GLN A 22 -13.12 2.53 -13.61
C GLN A 22 -12.27 3.34 -14.61
N SER A 23 -11.73 4.50 -14.23
CA SER A 23 -10.81 5.28 -15.06
C SER A 23 -9.47 4.57 -15.23
N ILE A 24 -8.86 4.68 -16.41
CA ILE A 24 -7.47 4.24 -16.67
C ILE A 24 -6.48 5.29 -16.14
N SER A 25 -6.84 6.57 -16.21
CA SER A 25 -6.04 7.66 -15.69
C SER A 25 -6.36 7.92 -14.22
N GLU A 26 -5.36 8.39 -13.49
CA GLU A 26 -5.51 8.86 -12.12
C GLU A 26 -5.00 10.29 -11.99
N ILE A 27 -5.76 11.12 -11.30
CA ILE A 27 -5.35 12.49 -10.98
C ILE A 27 -4.75 12.46 -9.58
N ARG A 28 -3.42 12.55 -9.51
CA ARG A 28 -2.63 12.51 -8.27
C ARG A 28 -1.72 13.74 -8.23
N PHE A 29 -1.73 14.43 -7.11
CA PHE A 29 -0.76 15.48 -6.79
C PHE A 29 0.28 14.86 -5.86
N GLU A 30 1.44 14.53 -6.44
CA GLU A 30 2.52 13.87 -5.72
C GLU A 30 3.38 14.87 -4.96
N SER A 31 3.83 14.48 -3.78
CA SER A 31 4.75 15.25 -2.96
C SER A 31 5.60 14.30 -2.10
N THR A 32 6.58 14.87 -1.42
CA THR A 32 7.56 14.12 -0.64
C THR A 32 7.63 14.63 0.79
N ILE A 33 8.09 13.75 1.68
CA ILE A 33 8.35 14.06 3.07
C ILE A 33 9.55 13.28 3.58
N SER A 34 10.45 13.93 4.30
CA SER A 34 11.51 13.20 5.01
C SER A 34 10.90 12.35 6.12
N LEU A 35 11.44 11.15 6.36
CA LEU A 35 10.95 10.28 7.43
C LEU A 35 10.97 10.97 8.81
N SER A 36 11.95 11.85 9.06
CA SER A 36 12.04 12.65 10.29
C SER A 36 10.86 13.61 10.50
N ASN A 37 10.22 14.06 9.40
CA ASN A 37 9.10 14.98 9.45
C ASN A 37 7.75 14.24 9.42
N LEU A 38 7.74 12.93 9.12
CA LEU A 38 6.54 12.11 9.17
C LEU A 38 6.17 11.83 10.63
N THR A 39 5.35 12.72 11.18
CA THR A 39 4.87 12.71 12.57
C THR A 39 3.35 12.64 12.62
N ASP A 40 2.78 12.28 13.77
CA ASP A 40 1.33 12.34 13.98
C ASP A 40 0.78 13.75 13.79
N HIS A 41 1.53 14.78 14.19
CA HIS A 41 1.17 16.18 13.94
C HIS A 41 1.08 16.46 12.44
N TRP A 42 2.10 16.07 11.66
CA TRP A 42 2.06 16.23 10.20
C TRP A 42 0.88 15.49 9.58
N LEU A 43 0.60 14.25 10.02
CA LEU A 43 -0.48 13.43 9.49
C LEU A 43 -1.84 14.08 9.79
N ASN A 44 -2.07 14.48 11.04
CA ASN A 44 -3.31 15.13 11.47
C ASN A 44 -3.53 16.45 10.73
N ASN A 45 -2.49 17.28 10.60
CA ASN A 45 -2.55 18.51 9.83
C ASN A 45 -2.92 18.22 8.36
N THR A 46 -2.20 17.31 7.71
CA THR A 46 -2.44 16.93 6.31
C THR A 46 -3.88 16.45 6.11
N LEU A 47 -4.36 15.54 6.98
CA LEU A 47 -5.73 15.03 6.92
C LEU A 47 -6.78 16.13 7.11
N SER A 48 -6.56 17.08 8.02
CA SER A 48 -7.49 18.19 8.28
C SER A 48 -7.57 19.21 7.14
N THR A 49 -6.50 19.31 6.34
CA THR A 49 -6.41 20.24 5.20
C THR A 49 -6.84 19.63 3.87
N LEU A 50 -7.25 18.35 3.84
CA LEU A 50 -7.72 17.71 2.62
C LEU A 50 -8.98 18.40 2.09
N GLU A 51 -8.92 18.85 0.83
CA GLU A 51 -10.12 19.30 0.11
C GLU A 51 -11.18 18.19 0.06
N ASN A 52 -12.45 18.59 0.06
CA ASN A 52 -13.57 17.67 -0.08
C ASN A 52 -13.39 16.73 -1.28
N ASN A 53 -13.67 15.45 -1.07
CA ASN A 53 -13.54 14.37 -2.06
C ASN A 53 -12.11 14.07 -2.53
N ARG A 54 -11.09 14.53 -1.81
CA ARG A 54 -9.70 14.12 -2.04
C ARG A 54 -9.18 13.24 -0.92
N GLU A 55 -8.35 12.28 -1.28
CA GLU A 55 -7.78 11.31 -0.36
C GLU A 55 -6.26 11.38 -0.34
N LEU A 56 -5.67 11.08 0.81
CA LEU A 56 -4.25 10.89 1.03
C LEU A 56 -3.88 9.42 0.81
N SER A 57 -2.81 9.16 0.06
CA SER A 57 -2.16 7.85 -0.02
C SER A 57 -0.65 7.97 0.10
N PHE A 58 -0.03 7.01 0.76
CA PHE A 58 1.43 6.83 0.74
C PHE A 58 1.83 5.89 -0.38
N HIS A 59 2.98 6.17 -0.99
CA HIS A 59 3.54 5.36 -2.06
C HIS A 59 4.51 4.32 -1.51
N SER A 60 4.76 3.25 -2.28
CA SER A 60 5.83 2.30 -1.96
C SER A 60 7.21 2.88 -2.13
N LYS A 61 7.37 3.87 -3.02
CA LYS A 61 8.65 4.46 -3.34
C LYS A 61 9.25 5.16 -2.12
N VAL A 62 10.52 4.86 -1.87
CA VAL A 62 11.36 5.50 -0.86
C VAL A 62 12.70 5.79 -1.50
N THR A 63 13.21 7.01 -1.32
CA THR A 63 14.58 7.35 -1.73
C THR A 63 15.45 7.55 -0.50
N SER A 64 16.70 7.13 -0.58
CA SER A 64 17.72 7.36 0.43
C SER A 64 19.00 7.64 -0.34
N GLU A 65 19.55 8.84 -0.17
CA GLU A 65 20.62 9.33 -1.05
C GLU A 65 20.17 9.21 -2.52
N ASP A 66 20.98 8.58 -3.38
CA ASP A 66 20.69 8.37 -4.80
C ASP A 66 20.08 7.00 -5.11
N VAL A 67 19.68 6.24 -4.09
CA VAL A 67 19.10 4.90 -4.25
C VAL A 67 17.59 4.93 -4.05
N THR A 68 16.86 4.32 -4.99
CA THR A 68 15.41 4.10 -4.90
C THR A 68 15.11 2.68 -4.43
N TYR A 69 14.22 2.58 -3.45
CA TYR A 69 13.68 1.35 -2.91
C TYR A 69 12.15 1.39 -2.97
N HIS A 70 11.54 0.21 -2.82
CA HIS A 70 10.12 0.08 -2.58
C HIS A 70 9.81 -0.66 -1.28
N ILE A 71 8.79 -0.17 -0.59
CA ILE A 71 8.04 -0.94 0.39
C ILE A 71 7.07 -1.85 -0.39
N PRO A 72 7.18 -3.18 -0.31
CA PRO A 72 6.16 -4.07 -0.87
C PRO A 72 4.81 -3.75 -0.23
N MET A 73 3.83 -3.42 -1.06
CA MET A 73 2.49 -3.03 -0.63
C MET A 73 1.47 -3.91 -1.35
N ILE A 74 0.37 -4.25 -0.68
CA ILE A 74 -0.73 -5.03 -1.27
C ILE A 74 -2.05 -4.39 -0.88
N ASP A 75 -2.93 -4.15 -1.86
CA ASP A 75 -4.35 -3.88 -1.62
C ASP A 75 -5.13 -5.18 -1.83
N LEU A 76 -5.43 -5.85 -0.73
CA LEU A 76 -6.21 -7.09 -0.74
C LEU A 76 -7.70 -6.73 -0.79
N GLY A 77 -8.35 -7.10 -1.89
CA GLY A 77 -9.80 -7.01 -2.01
C GLY A 77 -10.46 -8.12 -1.20
N GLY A 78 -11.53 -7.81 -0.47
CA GLY A 78 -12.31 -8.84 0.22
C GLY A 78 -13.00 -8.36 1.49
N ARG A 79 -13.90 -9.20 1.99
CA ARG A 79 -14.53 -9.02 3.31
C ARG A 79 -13.65 -9.62 4.39
N SER A 80 -13.83 -9.17 5.63
CA SER A 80 -12.94 -9.47 6.75
C SER A 80 -12.75 -10.92 7.13
N ASP A 81 -13.73 -11.69 6.74
CA ASP A 81 -13.97 -13.10 6.95
C ASP A 81 -13.11 -13.94 5.99
N GLU A 82 -12.55 -13.35 4.93
CA GLU A 82 -11.77 -14.04 3.90
C GLU A 82 -10.26 -14.05 4.16
N ILE A 83 -9.73 -13.15 5.01
CA ILE A 83 -8.29 -13.09 5.33
C ILE A 83 -7.79 -14.37 6.01
N LYS A 84 -8.60 -14.95 6.90
CA LYS A 84 -8.26 -16.17 7.64
C LYS A 84 -8.14 -17.41 6.76
N ASN A 85 -8.48 -17.31 5.47
CA ASN A 85 -8.51 -18.42 4.52
C ASN A 85 -7.45 -18.32 3.41
N LEU A 86 -6.37 -17.53 3.60
CA LEU A 86 -5.36 -17.35 2.56
C LEU A 86 -3.98 -17.96 2.91
N PRO A 87 -3.84 -19.30 2.93
CA PRO A 87 -2.54 -19.97 2.88
C PRO A 87 -1.62 -19.44 1.76
N VAL A 88 -2.22 -18.97 0.66
CA VAL A 88 -1.54 -18.39 -0.51
C VAL A 88 -0.73 -17.12 -0.17
N LEU A 89 -1.09 -16.38 0.88
CA LEU A 89 -0.27 -15.26 1.35
C LEU A 89 0.97 -15.73 2.11
N GLY A 90 0.93 -16.90 2.75
CA GLY A 90 2.08 -17.56 3.37
C GLY A 90 3.15 -17.87 2.33
N ASP A 91 2.77 -18.51 1.20
CA ASP A 91 3.68 -18.82 0.10
C ASP A 91 4.34 -17.55 -0.47
N LEU A 92 3.57 -16.46 -0.61
CA LEU A 92 4.12 -15.16 -1.05
C LEU A 92 5.13 -14.61 -0.03
N CYS A 93 4.81 -14.68 1.27
CA CYS A 93 5.68 -14.23 2.34
C CYS A 93 6.99 -15.02 2.36
N GLU A 94 6.94 -16.34 2.17
CA GLU A 94 8.11 -17.21 2.09
C GLU A 94 8.95 -16.90 0.84
N TYR A 95 8.31 -16.86 -0.33
CA TYR A 95 8.99 -16.61 -1.61
C TYR A 95 9.77 -15.29 -1.62
N TRP A 96 9.18 -14.22 -1.09
CA TRP A 96 9.84 -12.92 -0.99
C TRP A 96 10.66 -12.73 0.28
N ASN A 97 10.52 -13.64 1.25
CA ASN A 97 11.01 -13.49 2.61
C ASN A 97 10.62 -12.12 3.20
N ILE A 98 9.30 -11.87 3.30
CA ILE A 98 8.66 -10.62 3.74
C ILE A 98 7.52 -10.95 4.70
N ASN A 99 7.40 -10.21 5.80
CA ASN A 99 6.19 -10.20 6.61
C ASN A 99 5.47 -8.85 6.44
N PHE A 100 4.15 -8.85 6.63
CA PHE A 100 3.32 -7.66 6.39
C PHE A 100 2.66 -7.16 7.67
N SER A 101 2.67 -5.85 7.88
CA SER A 101 1.69 -5.21 8.78
C SER A 101 0.38 -5.03 8.02
N VAL A 102 -0.73 -5.50 8.60
CA VAL A 102 -2.05 -5.52 7.94
C VAL A 102 -2.97 -4.47 8.55
N TYR A 103 -3.57 -3.63 7.71
CA TYR A 103 -4.53 -2.62 8.11
C TYR A 103 -5.89 -2.86 7.46
N SER A 104 -6.96 -2.83 8.25
CA SER A 104 -8.33 -2.89 7.75
C SER A 104 -8.83 -1.51 7.34
N SER A 105 -9.16 -1.33 6.06
CA SER A 105 -9.74 -0.09 5.51
C SER A 105 -11.28 -0.13 5.47
N GLY A 106 -11.87 -1.29 5.82
CA GLY A 106 -13.30 -1.56 5.88
C GLY A 106 -13.88 -2.24 4.64
N ARG A 107 -13.28 -2.06 3.46
CA ARG A 107 -13.62 -2.80 2.22
C ARG A 107 -12.43 -3.56 1.63
N SER A 108 -11.23 -3.26 2.11
CA SER A 108 -9.99 -3.91 1.71
C SER A 108 -9.03 -3.97 2.88
N TYR A 109 -7.92 -4.64 2.63
CA TYR A 109 -6.82 -4.73 3.56
C TYR A 109 -5.53 -4.23 2.93
N HIS A 110 -4.93 -3.25 3.59
CA HIS A 110 -3.69 -2.64 3.19
C HIS A 110 -2.55 -3.37 3.89
N CYS A 111 -1.69 -4.03 3.13
CA CYS A 111 -0.53 -4.74 3.66
C CYS A 111 0.74 -3.96 3.35
N TYR A 112 1.60 -3.79 4.35
CA TYR A 112 2.89 -3.10 4.24
C TYR A 112 4.02 -4.04 4.65
N GLY A 113 4.89 -4.39 3.71
CA GLY A 113 6.02 -5.28 3.92
C GLY A 113 7.03 -4.70 4.89
N ASP A 114 7.72 -5.54 5.65
CA ASP A 114 8.67 -5.14 6.69
C ASP A 114 10.11 -4.95 6.20
N ARG A 115 10.37 -5.15 4.91
CA ARG A 115 11.66 -4.91 4.26
C ARG A 115 11.50 -4.13 2.97
N LEU A 116 12.62 -3.57 2.52
CA LEU A 116 12.71 -2.86 1.26
C LEU A 116 13.16 -3.81 0.15
N ILE A 117 12.66 -3.58 -1.05
CA ILE A 117 13.05 -4.26 -2.28
C ILE A 117 13.52 -3.24 -3.32
N SER A 118 14.32 -3.70 -4.28
CA SER A 118 14.76 -2.88 -5.41
C SER A 118 13.57 -2.55 -6.33
N GLU A 119 13.73 -1.55 -7.20
CA GLU A 119 12.76 -1.26 -8.28
C GLU A 119 12.49 -2.50 -9.16
N THR A 120 13.54 -3.23 -9.54
CA THR A 120 13.40 -4.41 -10.40
C THR A 120 12.68 -5.56 -9.70
N ASP A 121 12.93 -5.74 -8.41
CA ASP A 121 12.22 -6.74 -7.61
C ASP A 121 10.80 -6.27 -7.27
N TRP A 122 10.54 -4.97 -7.18
CA TRP A 122 9.18 -4.44 -7.02
C TRP A 122 8.30 -4.78 -8.22
N VAL A 123 8.79 -4.64 -9.45
CA VAL A 123 8.04 -5.06 -10.65
C VAL A 123 7.70 -6.56 -10.60
N LYS A 124 8.68 -7.41 -10.25
CA LYS A 124 8.46 -8.86 -10.09
C LYS A 124 7.46 -9.16 -8.96
N PHE A 125 7.57 -8.45 -7.83
CA PHE A 125 6.65 -8.55 -6.71
C PHE A 125 5.22 -8.25 -7.14
N MET A 126 5.00 -7.11 -7.81
CA MET A 126 3.69 -6.73 -8.36
C MET A 126 3.15 -7.77 -9.34
N GLY A 127 4.01 -8.35 -10.21
CA GLY A 127 3.62 -9.45 -11.09
C GLY A 127 3.21 -10.71 -10.33
N SER A 128 3.94 -11.07 -9.27
CA SER A 128 3.63 -12.25 -8.44
C SER A 128 2.28 -12.14 -7.74
N LEU A 129 1.83 -10.92 -7.38
CA LEU A 129 0.49 -10.72 -6.79
C LEU A 129 -0.62 -11.22 -7.71
N LEU A 130 -0.48 -11.05 -9.03
CA LEU A 130 -1.50 -11.51 -9.99
C LEU A 130 -1.65 -13.03 -9.99
N LEU A 131 -0.60 -13.77 -9.63
CA LEU A 131 -0.60 -15.23 -9.58
C LEU A 131 -1.36 -15.79 -8.37
N LEU A 132 -1.63 -14.96 -7.36
CA LEU A 132 -2.37 -15.36 -6.16
C LEU A 132 -3.88 -15.48 -6.43
N ASN A 133 -4.37 -14.87 -7.51
CA ASN A 133 -5.75 -15.04 -7.96
C ASN A 133 -5.92 -16.40 -8.64
N ILE A 134 -6.48 -17.36 -7.91
CA ILE A 134 -6.75 -18.71 -8.43
C ILE A 134 -7.85 -18.66 -9.52
N PRO A 135 -7.62 -19.23 -10.72
CA PRO A 135 -8.62 -19.29 -11.78
C PRO A 135 -9.94 -19.91 -11.29
N GLY A 136 -11.07 -19.26 -11.61
CA GLY A 136 -12.41 -19.73 -11.23
C GLY A 136 -12.81 -19.47 -9.76
N LYS A 137 -11.94 -18.86 -8.95
CA LYS A 137 -12.26 -18.45 -7.57
C LYS A 137 -12.43 -16.93 -7.46
N ASN A 138 -12.93 -16.49 -6.31
CA ASN A 138 -12.98 -15.07 -5.97
C ASN A 138 -11.56 -14.48 -6.00
N LYS A 139 -11.45 -13.28 -6.55
CA LYS A 139 -10.17 -12.56 -6.60
C LYS A 139 -9.85 -12.00 -5.23
N ILE A 140 -8.63 -12.24 -4.79
CA ILE A 140 -8.07 -11.72 -3.54
C ILE A 140 -7.21 -10.47 -3.80
N ILE A 141 -6.60 -10.39 -5.00
CA ILE A 141 -5.86 -9.23 -5.46
C ILE A 141 -6.71 -8.43 -6.45
N ASP A 142 -6.77 -7.11 -6.26
CA ASP A 142 -7.35 -6.21 -7.25
C ASP A 142 -6.38 -6.05 -8.45
N ASN A 143 -6.69 -6.74 -9.55
CA ASN A 143 -5.91 -6.64 -10.79
C ASN A 143 -5.84 -5.22 -11.35
N ARG A 144 -6.89 -4.39 -11.19
CA ARG A 144 -6.86 -3.01 -11.65
C ARG A 144 -5.89 -2.19 -10.82
N TRP A 145 -5.93 -2.37 -9.50
CA TRP A 145 -4.96 -1.73 -8.63
C TRP A 145 -3.53 -2.08 -9.06
N VAL A 146 -3.21 -3.38 -9.24
CA VAL A 146 -1.89 -3.82 -9.73
C VAL A 146 -1.52 -3.15 -11.05
N GLY A 147 -2.44 -3.13 -12.03
CA GLY A 147 -2.21 -2.49 -13.33
C GLY A 147 -1.90 -1.00 -13.22
N HIS A 148 -2.70 -0.25 -12.45
CA HIS A 148 -2.44 1.17 -12.20
C HIS A 148 -1.09 1.40 -11.51
N ARG A 149 -0.73 0.56 -10.55
CA ARG A 149 0.54 0.69 -9.81
C ARG A 149 1.73 0.43 -10.73
N LEU A 150 1.67 -0.62 -11.55
CA LEU A 150 2.72 -0.91 -12.54
C LEU A 150 2.90 0.23 -13.55
N ILE A 151 1.81 0.83 -14.04
CA ILE A 151 1.86 1.99 -14.94
C ILE A 151 2.49 3.21 -14.24
N GLY A 152 2.14 3.44 -12.97
CA GLY A 152 2.67 4.55 -12.18
C GLY A 152 4.12 4.39 -11.72
N GLY A 153 4.68 3.17 -11.78
CA GLY A 153 6.02 2.88 -11.26
C GLY A 153 6.10 2.91 -9.73
N TYR A 154 4.97 2.82 -9.02
CA TYR A 154 4.93 2.68 -7.56
C TYR A 154 3.57 2.13 -7.11
N SER A 155 3.56 1.43 -5.98
CA SER A 155 2.34 1.07 -5.26
C SER A 155 1.85 2.25 -4.44
N ALA A 156 0.54 2.36 -4.19
CA ALA A 156 -0.02 3.40 -3.34
C ALA A 156 -1.22 2.88 -2.56
N LEU A 157 -1.27 3.19 -1.27
CA LEU A 157 -2.31 2.76 -0.34
C LEU A 157 -2.83 3.95 0.46
N ARG A 158 -4.16 4.05 0.57
CA ARG A 158 -4.88 5.17 1.19
C ARG A 158 -4.71 5.20 2.71
N TRP A 159 -4.62 6.41 3.26
CA TRP A 159 -4.54 6.69 4.71
C TRP A 159 -5.62 7.64 5.25
N SER A 160 -6.48 8.19 4.39
CA SER A 160 -7.61 9.06 4.76
C SER A 160 -8.96 8.39 4.51
N ASN A 161 -10.05 9.01 4.95
CA ASN A 161 -11.43 8.62 4.65
C ASN A 161 -12.30 9.85 4.43
N ASN A 162 -11.97 10.63 3.39
CA ASN A 162 -12.54 11.95 3.14
C ASN A 162 -13.53 11.97 1.95
N THR A 163 -13.92 10.79 1.46
CA THR A 163 -14.93 10.59 0.43
C THR A 163 -15.97 9.57 0.90
N ASN A 164 -17.17 9.63 0.33
CA ASN A 164 -18.24 8.64 0.57
C ASN A 164 -17.94 7.25 -0.05
N HIS A 165 -16.90 7.16 -0.88
CA HIS A 165 -16.53 5.90 -1.53
C HIS A 165 -16.01 4.88 -0.51
N TYR A 166 -15.26 5.34 0.49
CA TYR A 166 -14.63 4.48 1.49
C TYR A 166 -15.41 4.46 2.83
N LYS A 167 -15.16 3.44 3.66
CA LYS A 167 -15.94 3.19 4.89
C LYS A 167 -15.32 3.76 6.15
N LYS A 168 -13.99 3.76 6.26
CA LYS A 168 -13.24 4.19 7.45
C LYS A 168 -11.77 4.46 7.13
N TYR A 169 -11.10 5.10 8.07
CA TYR A 169 -9.64 5.16 8.12
C TYR A 169 -9.04 3.75 8.26
N PRO A 170 -7.85 3.48 7.70
CA PRO A 170 -7.15 2.23 7.94
C PRO A 170 -6.81 2.06 9.43
N ILE A 171 -7.07 0.87 9.98
CA ILE A 171 -6.75 0.52 11.37
C ILE A 171 -5.86 -0.71 11.37
N LEU A 172 -4.74 -0.66 12.10
CA LEU A 172 -3.82 -1.80 12.24
C LEU A 172 -4.53 -2.99 12.90
N LEU A 173 -4.41 -4.16 12.28
CA LEU A 173 -4.87 -5.43 12.85
C LEU A 173 -3.75 -6.23 13.50
N GLY A 174 -2.52 -6.13 12.97
CA GLY A 174 -1.38 -6.91 13.45
C GLY A 174 -0.41 -7.23 12.33
N LYS A 175 0.49 -8.20 12.60
CA LYS A 175 1.35 -8.79 11.57
C LYS A 175 0.64 -9.96 10.89
N MET A 176 0.95 -10.18 9.61
CA MET A 176 0.38 -11.29 8.83
C MET A 176 0.65 -12.62 9.54
N SER A 177 1.87 -12.85 10.02
CA SER A 177 2.24 -14.06 10.79
C SER A 177 1.37 -14.35 12.02
N ASP A 178 0.70 -13.33 12.57
CA ASP A 178 -0.14 -13.47 13.76
C ASP A 178 -1.62 -13.66 13.40
N LEU A 179 -1.96 -13.46 12.12
CA LEU A 179 -3.32 -13.46 11.58
C LEU A 179 -3.64 -14.72 10.74
N VAL A 180 -2.62 -15.42 10.23
CA VAL A 180 -2.74 -16.66 9.44
C VAL A 180 -2.22 -17.86 10.22
#